data_AF-A0A2H9R9A3-F1
#
_entry.id   AF-A0A2H9R9A3-F1
#
_cell.length_a   1.000
_cell.length_b   1.000
_cell.length_c   1.000
_cell.angle_alpha   90.00
_cell.angle_beta   90.00
_cell.angle_gamma   90.00
#
_symmetry.space_group_name_H-M   'P 1'
#
loop_
_entity.id
_entity.type
_entity.pdbx_description
1 polymer ?
#
loop_
_entity_poly.entity_id
_entity_poly.type
_entity_poly.pdbx_seq_one_letter_code
_entity_poly.pdbx_strand_id
1 'polypeptide(L)'
;KRALAFSSIENVGIIFIGLGLSVVFAASHLPSLSVLAFIASMFHTLNHSIFKGLLFMTAGSIHYSTHTKNIEDLGGLIKKMPWTAVMFLVGSIAIIGLPPLNGFISEWLTLQSLLAVFQIPSNILQVSLAFAILVFALTIGLSGATFVRLFGITFLSKSRSTKAANAVEVPKFMLIGKAILASSCILLGILPFLGMNLIVSAFNLPYMPSSPFETISIANTVDSNFASLMMPGVLVILTSVFVGIFVFVRIIGCKTKTVKYGTWDCGFGNLSEKTQYTATSLAEPLRRIFGVFYKPHNEINADFYTKENLYLKKSIHVISTTRDIFDEKLYGKTISGSLFVLNKIRKIQSGKVNVYILYIMITLIALLLFVGFGAHE
;
A
#
# COMPACT_ATOMS: atom_id res chain seq x y z
N LYS A 1 -0.99 4.95 -9.95
CA LYS A 1 -1.05 5.97 -8.87
C LYS A 1 -2.07 5.61 -7.78
N ARG A 2 -3.37 5.44 -8.08
CA ARG A 2 -4.40 5.08 -7.08
C ARG A 2 -4.03 3.85 -6.23
N ALA A 3 -3.59 2.75 -6.86
CA ALA A 3 -3.17 1.54 -6.13
C ALA A 3 -2.02 1.80 -5.13
N LEU A 4 -1.07 2.68 -5.48
CA LEU A 4 0.03 3.05 -4.58
C LEU A 4 -0.44 3.93 -3.41
N ALA A 5 -1.47 4.76 -3.63
CA ALA A 5 -2.08 5.56 -2.57
C ALA A 5 -2.88 4.71 -1.58
N PHE A 6 -3.66 3.73 -2.06
CA PHE A 6 -4.39 2.81 -1.18
C PHE A 6 -3.45 1.97 -0.31
N SER A 7 -2.36 1.46 -0.88
CA SER A 7 -1.33 0.79 -0.09
C SER A 7 -0.52 1.75 0.81
N SER A 8 -0.65 3.08 0.65
CA SER A 8 -0.16 4.01 1.68
C SER A 8 -1.09 4.07 2.88
N ILE A 9 -2.40 4.11 2.64
CA ILE A 9 -3.41 4.06 3.71
C ILE A 9 -3.27 2.77 4.53
N GLU A 10 -3.09 1.64 3.85
CA GLU A 10 -2.84 0.32 4.47
C GLU A 10 -1.65 0.35 5.45
N ASN A 11 -0.49 0.80 4.98
CA ASN A 11 0.74 0.85 5.79
C ASN A 11 0.63 1.89 6.93
N VAL A 12 -0.05 3.01 6.71
CA VAL A 12 -0.37 3.96 7.79
C VAL A 12 -1.21 3.26 8.87
N GLY A 13 -2.14 2.39 8.49
CA GLY A 13 -2.86 1.52 9.41
C GLY A 13 -1.92 0.66 10.28
N ILE A 14 -0.89 0.04 9.67
CA ILE A 14 0.14 -0.74 10.39
C ILE A 14 0.89 0.13 11.41
N ILE A 15 1.26 1.36 11.04
CA ILE A 15 1.91 2.32 11.97
C ILE A 15 1.01 2.59 13.18
N PHE A 16 -0.29 2.82 12.95
CA PHE A 16 -1.26 3.08 14.01
C PHE A 16 -1.51 1.85 14.89
N ILE A 17 -1.49 0.63 14.36
CA ILE A 17 -1.54 -0.60 15.16
C ILE A 17 -0.36 -0.62 16.14
N GLY A 18 0.87 -0.36 15.65
CA GLY A 18 2.06 -0.31 16.50
C GLY A 18 2.01 0.78 17.58
N LEU A 19 1.57 2.00 17.22
CA LEU A 19 1.38 3.09 18.20
C LEU A 19 0.32 2.75 19.25
N GLY A 20 -0.82 2.20 18.81
CA GLY A 20 -1.89 1.79 19.70
C GLY A 20 -1.44 0.74 20.71
N LEU A 21 -0.69 -0.26 20.25
CA LEU A 21 -0.08 -1.27 21.12
C LEU A 21 0.89 -0.65 22.14
N SER A 22 1.72 0.29 21.71
CA SER A 22 2.65 0.99 22.62
C SER A 22 1.91 1.66 23.78
N VAL A 23 0.81 2.36 23.49
CA VAL A 23 -0.04 3.00 24.49
C VAL A 23 -0.73 1.99 25.40
N VAL A 24 -1.27 0.90 24.83
CA VAL A 24 -1.92 -0.18 25.59
C VAL A 24 -0.94 -0.86 26.55
N PHE A 25 0.29 -1.15 26.12
CA PHE A 25 1.31 -1.72 26.97
C PHE A 25 1.80 -0.76 28.05
N ALA A 26 1.91 0.53 27.74
CA ALA A 26 2.23 1.55 28.73
C ALA A 26 1.15 1.62 29.82
N ALA A 27 -0.13 1.61 29.43
CA ALA A 27 -1.26 1.59 30.35
C ALA A 27 -1.35 0.30 31.18
N SER A 28 -0.81 -0.81 30.67
CA SER A 28 -0.78 -2.12 31.34
C SER A 28 0.48 -2.33 32.19
N HIS A 29 1.30 -1.29 32.42
CA HIS A 29 2.56 -1.36 33.16
C HIS A 29 3.60 -2.34 32.57
N LEU A 30 3.64 -2.47 31.25
CA LEU A 30 4.59 -3.32 30.50
C LEU A 30 5.55 -2.44 29.67
N PRO A 31 6.54 -1.76 30.30
CA PRO A 31 7.36 -0.74 29.64
C PRO A 31 8.25 -1.29 28.53
N SER A 32 8.78 -2.52 28.66
CA SER A 32 9.61 -3.15 27.64
C SER A 32 8.85 -3.38 26.33
N LEU A 33 7.63 -3.91 26.42
CA LEU A 33 6.76 -4.15 25.28
C LEU A 33 6.24 -2.83 24.67
N SER A 34 5.98 -1.83 25.51
CA SER A 34 5.60 -0.50 25.04
C SER A 34 6.69 0.13 24.18
N VAL A 35 7.95 0.03 24.61
CA VAL A 35 9.12 0.51 23.85
C VAL A 35 9.30 -0.29 22.56
N LEU A 36 9.14 -1.62 22.59
CA LEU A 36 9.22 -2.46 21.40
C LEU A 36 8.18 -2.05 20.34
N ALA A 37 6.91 -1.91 20.75
CA ALA A 37 5.82 -1.52 19.85
C ALA A 37 6.01 -0.09 19.30
N PHE A 38 6.57 0.82 20.10
CA PHE A 38 6.92 2.16 19.65
C PHE A 38 8.03 2.13 18.60
N ILE A 39 9.11 1.39 18.85
CA ILE A 39 10.21 1.20 17.89
C ILE A 39 9.67 0.56 16.61
N ALA A 40 8.82 -0.46 16.71
CA ALA A 40 8.19 -1.11 15.56
C ALA A 40 7.45 -0.09 14.68
N SER A 41 6.65 0.78 15.30
CA SER A 41 5.87 1.80 14.59
C SER A 41 6.72 2.89 13.95
N MET A 42 7.70 3.44 14.69
CA MET A 42 8.62 4.44 14.16
C MET A 42 9.50 3.87 13.04
N PHE A 43 9.94 2.62 13.19
CA PHE A 43 10.72 1.93 12.17
C PHE A 43 9.87 1.64 10.93
N HIS A 44 8.61 1.23 11.08
CA HIS A 44 7.68 1.11 9.96
C HIS A 44 7.46 2.45 9.27
N THR A 45 7.36 3.55 10.03
CA THR A 45 7.21 4.91 9.47
C THR A 45 8.41 5.28 8.58
N LEU A 46 9.63 5.08 9.08
CA LEU A 46 10.86 5.29 8.32
C LEU A 46 10.89 4.42 7.05
N ASN A 47 10.63 3.12 7.20
CA ASN A 47 10.62 2.18 6.09
C ASN A 47 9.59 2.57 5.04
N HIS A 48 8.39 2.94 5.48
CA HIS A 48 7.29 3.40 4.64
C HIS A 48 7.70 4.58 3.77
N SER A 49 8.29 5.61 4.38
CA SER A 49 8.80 6.77 3.63
C SER A 49 9.78 6.37 2.53
N ILE A 50 10.67 5.40 2.81
CA ILE A 50 11.69 4.96 1.86
C ILE A 50 11.09 4.12 0.72
N PHE A 51 10.43 2.99 1.03
CA PHE A 51 9.92 2.10 -0.03
C PHE A 51 8.75 2.72 -0.79
N LYS A 52 7.92 3.58 -0.18
CA LYS A 52 6.91 4.34 -0.94
C LYS A 52 7.51 5.40 -1.82
N GLY A 53 8.52 6.12 -1.33
CA GLY A 53 9.28 7.05 -2.16
C GLY A 53 9.79 6.35 -3.41
N LEU A 54 10.40 5.18 -3.25
CA LEU A 54 10.88 4.34 -4.34
C LEU A 54 9.76 3.94 -5.32
N LEU A 55 8.63 3.44 -4.81
CA LEU A 55 7.49 3.03 -5.63
C LEU A 55 6.84 4.19 -6.40
N PHE A 56 6.75 5.38 -5.80
CA PHE A 56 6.23 6.57 -6.49
C PHE A 56 7.21 7.13 -7.52
N MET A 57 8.52 7.12 -7.24
CA MET A 57 9.54 7.54 -8.22
C MET A 57 9.62 6.59 -9.42
N THR A 58 9.54 5.28 -9.18
CA THR A 58 9.47 4.27 -10.25
C THR A 58 8.18 4.40 -11.06
N ALA A 59 7.02 4.59 -10.42
CA ALA A 59 5.77 4.89 -11.14
C ALA A 59 5.84 6.22 -11.93
N GLY A 60 6.54 7.23 -11.40
CA GLY A 60 6.83 8.47 -12.11
C GLY A 60 7.69 8.26 -13.35
N SER A 61 8.66 7.35 -13.28
CA SER A 61 9.52 6.98 -14.41
C SER A 61 8.77 6.24 -15.51
N ILE A 62 7.89 5.31 -15.11
CA ILE A 62 6.98 4.62 -16.05
C ILE A 62 6.10 5.65 -16.75
N HIS A 63 5.52 6.60 -15.99
CA HIS A 63 4.68 7.64 -16.57
C HIS A 63 5.45 8.58 -17.50
N TYR A 64 6.68 8.95 -17.14
CA TYR A 64 7.56 9.78 -17.96
C TYR A 64 7.84 9.14 -19.33
N SER A 65 8.12 7.83 -19.34
CA SER A 65 8.47 7.12 -20.58
C SER A 65 7.26 6.72 -21.42
N THR A 66 6.16 6.29 -20.78
CA THR A 66 4.98 5.74 -21.48
C THR A 66 3.87 6.77 -21.69
N HIS A 67 3.92 7.94 -21.04
CA HIS A 67 2.86 8.96 -21.07
C HIS A 67 1.44 8.45 -20.74
N THR A 68 1.31 7.29 -20.08
CA THR A 68 0.04 6.75 -19.59
C THR A 68 0.10 6.56 -18.07
N LYS A 69 -1.07 6.63 -17.44
CA LYS A 69 -1.27 6.31 -16.02
C LYS A 69 -2.16 5.07 -15.85
N ASN A 70 -2.72 4.57 -16.95
CA ASN A 70 -3.61 3.43 -16.97
C ASN A 70 -2.79 2.14 -17.03
N ILE A 71 -2.95 1.28 -16.04
CA ILE A 71 -2.23 0.01 -15.97
C ILE A 71 -2.65 -0.97 -17.06
N GLU A 72 -3.87 -0.84 -17.59
CA GLU A 72 -4.38 -1.70 -18.66
C GLU A 72 -3.68 -1.45 -20.00
N ASP A 73 -3.02 -0.30 -20.17
CA ASP A 73 -2.27 0.05 -21.38
C ASP A 73 -0.79 -0.36 -21.29
N LEU A 74 -0.33 -0.82 -20.13
CA LEU A 74 1.06 -1.18 -19.85
C LEU A 74 1.31 -2.67 -20.13
N GLY A 75 2.58 -3.07 -20.07
CA GLY A 75 3.01 -4.46 -20.20
C GLY A 75 4.40 -4.55 -20.81
N GLY A 76 5.18 -5.58 -20.43
CA GLY A 76 6.45 -5.91 -21.06
C GLY A 76 7.58 -4.91 -20.79
N LEU A 77 7.39 -3.99 -19.85
CA LEU A 77 8.34 -2.93 -19.57
C LEU A 77 9.67 -3.45 -19.01
N ILE A 78 9.74 -4.67 -18.47
CA ILE A 78 11.00 -5.22 -17.93
C ILE A 78 12.11 -5.28 -18.98
N LYS A 79 11.76 -5.48 -20.26
CA LYS A 79 12.72 -5.52 -21.37
C LYS A 79 13.16 -4.13 -21.84
N LYS A 80 12.33 -3.12 -21.60
CA LYS A 80 12.52 -1.73 -22.08
C LYS A 80 13.13 -0.82 -21.02
N MET A 81 12.78 -1.07 -19.75
CA MET A 81 13.18 -0.30 -18.58
C MET A 81 13.64 -1.25 -17.46
N PRO A 82 14.71 -2.06 -17.67
CA PRO A 82 15.11 -3.11 -16.75
C PRO A 82 15.53 -2.57 -15.37
N TRP A 83 16.18 -1.42 -15.31
CA TRP A 83 16.61 -0.82 -14.05
C TRP A 83 15.42 -0.31 -13.26
N THR A 84 14.48 0.37 -13.93
CA THR A 84 13.23 0.79 -13.29
C THR A 84 12.41 -0.42 -12.82
N ALA A 85 12.40 -1.53 -13.58
CA ALA A 85 11.72 -2.76 -13.19
C ALA A 85 12.33 -3.40 -11.93
N VAL A 86 13.65 -3.54 -11.87
CA VAL A 86 14.34 -4.07 -10.68
C VAL A 86 14.09 -3.20 -9.45
N MET A 87 14.19 -1.87 -9.60
CA MET A 87 13.93 -0.95 -8.49
C MET A 87 12.46 -0.99 -8.02
N PHE A 88 11.50 -1.12 -8.94
CA PHE A 88 10.10 -1.31 -8.57
C PHE A 88 9.89 -2.65 -7.87
N LEU A 89 10.58 -3.71 -8.31
CA LEU A 89 10.52 -5.02 -7.67
C LEU A 89 11.07 -4.97 -6.25
N VAL A 90 12.21 -4.31 -6.01
CA VAL A 90 12.75 -4.08 -4.66
C VAL A 90 11.72 -3.35 -3.80
N GLY A 91 11.13 -2.26 -4.30
CA GLY A 91 10.07 -1.56 -3.58
C GLY A 91 8.84 -2.43 -3.30
N SER A 92 8.48 -3.32 -4.23
CA SER A 92 7.33 -4.24 -4.10
C SER A 92 7.60 -5.34 -3.06
N ILE A 93 8.81 -5.91 -3.05
CA ILE A 93 9.21 -6.90 -2.03
C ILE A 93 9.29 -6.23 -0.66
N ALA A 94 9.75 -4.97 -0.59
CA ALA A 94 9.86 -4.23 0.66
C ALA A 94 8.47 -3.95 1.26
N ILE A 95 7.53 -3.45 0.46
CA ILE A 95 6.19 -3.11 0.96
C ILE A 95 5.30 -4.32 1.29
N ILE A 96 5.52 -5.46 0.63
CA ILE A 96 4.81 -6.72 0.99
C ILE A 96 5.39 -7.32 2.29
N GLY A 97 6.53 -6.79 2.76
CA GLY A 97 7.17 -7.31 3.97
C GLY A 97 7.86 -8.64 3.74
N LEU A 98 8.56 -8.84 2.61
CA LEU A 98 9.33 -10.07 2.37
C LEU A 98 10.80 -9.93 2.82
N PRO A 99 11.38 -10.94 3.50
CA PRO A 99 12.81 -10.97 3.77
C PRO A 99 13.61 -10.99 2.45
N PRO A 100 14.76 -10.32 2.34
CA PRO A 100 15.56 -9.66 3.39
C PRO A 100 15.35 -8.13 3.47
N LEU A 101 14.23 -7.58 2.98
CA LEU A 101 14.05 -6.13 2.89
C LEU A 101 13.48 -5.49 4.16
N ASN A 102 13.65 -4.18 4.27
CA ASN A 102 13.33 -3.41 5.49
C ASN A 102 11.88 -3.53 5.98
N GLY A 103 10.89 -3.56 5.08
CA GLY A 103 9.47 -3.63 5.48
C GLY A 103 9.14 -4.88 6.29
N PHE A 104 9.78 -6.03 5.98
CA PHE A 104 9.61 -7.26 6.75
C PHE A 104 9.98 -7.07 8.22
N ILE A 105 11.04 -6.33 8.53
CA ILE A 105 11.45 -6.15 9.92
C ILE A 105 10.44 -5.35 10.71
N SER A 106 9.98 -4.21 10.16
CA SER A 106 8.97 -3.42 10.85
C SER A 106 7.66 -4.17 11.07
N GLU A 107 7.24 -4.98 10.10
CA GLU A 107 6.04 -5.82 10.23
C GLU A 107 6.25 -6.97 11.21
N TRP A 108 7.44 -7.58 11.22
CA TRP A 108 7.82 -8.61 12.18
C TRP A 108 7.81 -8.08 13.61
N LEU A 109 8.37 -6.87 13.85
CA LEU A 109 8.31 -6.22 15.17
C LEU A 109 6.88 -5.89 15.60
N THR A 110 6.05 -5.48 14.64
CA THR A 110 4.62 -5.22 14.90
C THR A 110 3.89 -6.52 15.24
N LEU A 111 4.18 -7.61 14.52
CA LEU A 111 3.62 -8.93 14.79
C LEU A 111 4.08 -9.47 16.16
N GLN A 112 5.37 -9.33 16.49
CA GLN A 112 5.90 -9.67 17.81
C GLN A 112 5.16 -8.91 18.92
N SER A 113 4.95 -7.60 18.72
CA SER A 113 4.20 -6.77 19.66
C SER A 113 2.74 -7.22 19.78
N LEU A 114 2.10 -7.59 18.67
CA LEU A 114 0.74 -8.13 18.69
C LEU A 114 0.66 -9.48 19.43
N LEU A 115 1.63 -10.37 19.22
CA LEU A 115 1.67 -11.69 19.88
C LEU A 115 1.98 -11.58 21.38
N ALA A 116 2.66 -10.52 21.82
CA ALA A 116 2.92 -10.27 23.24
C ALA A 116 1.66 -9.88 24.04
N VAL A 117 0.50 -9.76 23.40
CA VAL A 117 -0.77 -9.39 24.05
C VAL A 117 -1.18 -10.34 25.18
N PHE A 118 -0.78 -11.61 25.14
CA PHE A 118 -1.15 -12.59 26.17
C PHE A 118 -0.63 -12.24 27.57
N GLN A 119 0.30 -11.28 27.67
CA GLN A 119 0.81 -10.76 28.94
C GLN A 119 -0.12 -9.71 29.58
N ILE A 120 -1.08 -9.17 28.84
CA ILE A 120 -2.03 -8.19 29.36
C ILE A 120 -3.07 -8.91 30.22
N PRO A 121 -3.36 -8.45 31.45
CA PRO A 121 -4.26 -9.15 32.38
C PRO A 121 -5.75 -9.13 31.98
N SER A 122 -6.16 -8.32 31.00
CA SER A 122 -7.56 -8.15 30.61
C SER A 122 -7.96 -8.98 29.40
N ASN A 123 -8.88 -9.94 29.59
CA ASN A 123 -9.38 -10.83 28.54
C ASN A 123 -10.02 -10.09 27.35
N ILE A 124 -10.70 -8.96 27.59
CA ILE A 124 -11.39 -8.23 26.52
C ILE A 124 -10.42 -7.58 25.53
N LEU A 125 -9.29 -7.06 26.02
CA LEU A 125 -8.22 -6.52 25.18
C LEU A 125 -7.50 -7.63 24.43
N GLN A 126 -7.29 -8.79 25.06
CA GLN A 126 -6.69 -9.95 24.37
C GLN A 126 -7.54 -10.37 23.16
N VAL A 127 -8.86 -10.49 23.31
CA VAL A 127 -9.77 -10.83 22.20
C VAL A 127 -9.77 -9.76 21.12
N SER A 128 -9.81 -8.47 21.50
CA SER A 128 -9.77 -7.37 20.54
C SER A 128 -8.47 -7.34 19.72
N LEU A 129 -7.33 -7.60 20.35
CA LEU A 129 -6.02 -7.62 19.71
C LEU A 129 -5.77 -8.93 18.93
N ALA A 130 -6.38 -10.04 19.31
CA ALA A 130 -6.42 -11.25 18.48
C ALA A 130 -7.12 -10.98 17.15
N PHE A 131 -8.21 -10.20 17.15
CA PHE A 131 -8.83 -9.73 15.91
C PHE A 131 -7.90 -8.81 15.12
N ALA A 132 -7.12 -7.96 15.78
CA ALA A 132 -6.11 -7.13 15.11
C ALA A 132 -5.03 -7.96 14.40
N ILE A 133 -4.58 -9.09 14.97
CA ILE A 133 -3.66 -10.04 14.31
C ILE A 133 -4.28 -10.58 13.03
N LEU A 134 -5.54 -11.01 13.06
CA LEU A 134 -6.23 -11.55 11.90
C LEU A 134 -6.34 -10.51 10.78
N VAL A 135 -6.73 -9.28 11.11
CA VAL A 135 -6.82 -8.17 10.17
C VAL A 135 -5.44 -7.83 9.61
N PHE A 136 -4.41 -7.80 10.45
CA PHE A 136 -3.02 -7.56 10.04
C PHE A 136 -2.52 -8.63 9.06
N ALA A 137 -2.74 -9.92 9.35
CA ALA A 137 -2.39 -11.01 8.45
C ALA A 137 -3.13 -10.93 7.10
N LEU A 138 -4.43 -10.60 7.14
CA LEU A 138 -5.24 -10.39 5.94
C LEU A 138 -4.72 -9.21 5.11
N THR A 139 -4.30 -8.11 5.74
CA THR A 139 -3.71 -6.97 5.03
C THR A 139 -2.43 -7.34 4.30
N ILE A 140 -1.52 -8.09 4.92
CA ILE A 140 -0.28 -8.55 4.29
C ILE A 140 -0.60 -9.42 3.05
N GLY A 141 -1.55 -10.35 3.17
CA GLY A 141 -1.98 -11.21 2.06
C GLY A 141 -2.55 -10.42 0.87
N LEU A 142 -3.42 -9.44 1.14
CA LEU A 142 -3.98 -8.56 0.10
C LEU A 142 -2.93 -7.63 -0.52
N SER A 143 -1.96 -7.17 0.27
CA SER A 143 -0.82 -6.40 -0.21
C SER A 143 0.01 -7.22 -1.19
N GLY A 144 0.33 -8.46 -0.83
CA GLY A 144 0.99 -9.43 -1.68
C GLY A 144 0.30 -9.62 -3.02
N ALA A 145 -0.99 -9.92 -3.01
CA ALA A 145 -1.79 -10.08 -4.23
C ALA A 145 -1.80 -8.81 -5.09
N THR A 146 -1.88 -7.63 -4.45
CA THR A 146 -1.89 -6.34 -5.15
C THR A 146 -0.55 -6.07 -5.84
N PHE A 147 0.58 -6.27 -5.17
CA PHE A 147 1.89 -6.00 -5.74
C PHE A 147 2.35 -7.05 -6.74
N VAL A 148 1.96 -8.32 -6.58
CA VAL A 148 2.11 -9.34 -7.63
C VAL A 148 1.36 -8.92 -8.89
N ARG A 149 0.11 -8.45 -8.75
CA ARG A 149 -0.67 -7.91 -9.88
C ARG A 149 -0.01 -6.68 -10.50
N LEU A 150 0.41 -5.71 -9.69
CA LEU A 150 1.04 -4.48 -10.18
C LEU A 150 2.31 -4.78 -10.96
N PHE A 151 3.21 -5.61 -10.40
CA PHE A 151 4.46 -5.96 -11.05
C PHE A 151 4.23 -6.82 -12.30
N GLY A 152 3.42 -7.87 -12.19
CA GLY A 152 3.14 -8.81 -13.28
C GLY A 152 2.53 -8.14 -14.52
N ILE A 153 1.47 -7.35 -14.32
CA ILE A 153 0.76 -6.70 -15.42
C ILE A 153 1.59 -5.59 -16.08
N THR A 154 2.37 -4.85 -15.28
CA THR A 154 3.14 -3.70 -15.78
C THR A 154 4.44 -4.13 -16.47
N PHE A 155 5.15 -5.10 -15.91
CA PHE A 155 6.53 -5.43 -16.33
C PHE A 155 6.66 -6.75 -17.10
N LEU A 156 5.90 -7.81 -16.75
CA LEU A 156 6.12 -9.17 -17.27
C LEU A 156 5.24 -9.54 -18.49
N SER A 157 4.07 -8.92 -18.64
CA SER A 157 3.14 -9.14 -19.76
C SER A 157 3.70 -8.79 -21.15
N LYS A 158 2.98 -9.06 -22.25
CA LYS A 158 3.26 -8.42 -23.55
C LYS A 158 2.81 -6.95 -23.50
N SER A 159 3.52 -6.09 -24.22
CA SER A 159 3.12 -4.69 -24.38
C SER A 159 1.71 -4.60 -24.97
N ARG A 160 0.82 -3.86 -24.29
CA ARG A 160 -0.59 -3.68 -24.69
C ARG A 160 -0.86 -2.40 -25.47
N SER A 161 0.14 -1.51 -25.56
CA SER A 161 0.02 -0.24 -26.29
C SER A 161 1.31 0.07 -27.04
N THR A 162 1.19 0.89 -28.09
CA THR A 162 2.35 1.44 -28.81
C THR A 162 3.25 2.26 -27.89
N LYS A 163 2.66 2.95 -26.92
CA LYS A 163 3.37 3.74 -25.89
C LYS A 163 4.25 2.86 -25.00
N ALA A 164 3.74 1.71 -24.55
CA ALA A 164 4.53 0.77 -23.77
C ALA A 164 5.59 0.04 -24.62
N ALA A 165 5.32 -0.20 -25.91
CA ALA A 165 6.26 -0.88 -26.81
C ALA A 165 7.48 -0.01 -27.15
N ASN A 166 7.25 1.31 -27.25
CA ASN A 166 8.27 2.31 -27.55
C ASN A 166 8.88 2.94 -26.29
N ALA A 167 8.55 2.43 -25.10
CA ALA A 167 9.14 2.90 -23.86
C ALA A 167 10.66 2.72 -23.88
N VAL A 168 11.35 3.68 -23.26
CA VAL A 168 12.80 3.69 -23.08
C VAL A 168 13.14 4.01 -21.63
N GLU A 169 14.28 3.51 -21.16
CA GLU A 169 14.74 3.78 -19.80
C GLU A 169 14.92 5.28 -19.56
N VAL A 170 14.64 5.71 -18.33
CA VAL A 170 14.70 7.13 -17.95
C VAL A 170 16.14 7.63 -17.79
N PRO A 171 16.36 8.97 -17.84
CA PRO A 171 17.69 9.55 -17.64
C PRO A 171 18.36 9.11 -16.34
N LYS A 172 19.70 9.08 -16.35
CA LYS A 172 20.53 8.58 -15.22
C LYS A 172 20.20 9.27 -13.89
N PHE A 173 19.93 10.58 -13.88
CA PHE A 173 19.60 11.31 -12.65
C PHE A 173 18.31 10.79 -11.99
N MET A 174 17.29 10.42 -12.77
CA MET A 174 16.09 9.78 -12.23
C MET A 174 16.40 8.38 -11.67
N LEU A 175 17.30 7.63 -12.31
CA LEU A 175 17.74 6.31 -11.82
C LEU A 175 18.49 6.42 -10.49
N ILE A 176 19.38 7.39 -10.34
CA ILE A 176 20.15 7.60 -9.10
C ILE A 176 19.23 7.82 -7.90
N GLY A 177 18.22 8.69 -8.03
CA GLY A 177 17.28 8.95 -6.93
C GLY A 177 16.54 7.70 -6.46
N LYS A 178 16.11 6.84 -7.41
CA LYS A 178 15.49 5.54 -7.08
C LYS A 178 16.52 4.54 -6.54
N ALA A 179 17.73 4.53 -7.07
CA ALA A 179 18.80 3.62 -6.63
C ALA A 179 19.19 3.86 -5.17
N ILE A 180 19.23 5.13 -4.72
CA ILE A 180 19.48 5.50 -3.33
C ILE A 180 18.41 4.88 -2.43
N LEU A 181 17.12 5.09 -2.73
CA LEU A 181 16.03 4.53 -1.93
C LEU A 181 15.99 3.00 -1.97
N ALA A 182 16.25 2.38 -3.12
CA ALA A 182 16.35 0.93 -3.24
C ALA A 182 17.50 0.35 -2.40
N SER A 183 18.65 1.03 -2.39
CA SER A 183 19.80 0.65 -1.57
C SER A 183 19.48 0.81 -0.08
N SER A 184 18.78 1.88 0.32
CA SER A 184 18.32 2.06 1.70
C SER A 184 17.34 0.98 2.15
N CYS A 185 16.42 0.52 1.28
CA CYS A 185 15.53 -0.61 1.58
C CYS A 185 16.29 -1.91 1.86
N ILE A 186 17.35 -2.17 1.09
CA ILE A 186 18.20 -3.36 1.26
C ILE A 186 19.04 -3.22 2.53
N LEU A 187 19.70 -2.07 2.71
CA LEU A 187 20.58 -1.80 3.84
C LEU A 187 19.84 -1.92 5.18
N LEU A 188 18.68 -1.27 5.31
CA LEU A 188 17.85 -1.33 6.52
C LEU A 188 17.20 -2.70 6.74
N GLY A 189 17.07 -3.51 5.69
CA GLY A 189 16.59 -4.89 5.80
C GLY A 189 17.65 -5.86 6.31
N ILE A 190 18.88 -5.74 5.80
CA ILE A 190 20.00 -6.59 6.21
C ILE A 190 20.54 -6.16 7.58
N LEU A 191 20.65 -4.85 7.82
CA LEU A 191 21.16 -4.25 9.05
C LEU A 191 20.10 -3.36 9.72
N PRO A 192 19.04 -3.96 10.31
CA PRO A 192 17.98 -3.21 10.97
C PRO A 192 18.49 -2.40 12.18
N PHE A 193 19.63 -2.81 12.75
CA PHE A 193 20.36 -2.10 13.80
C PHE A 193 20.53 -0.61 13.50
N LEU A 194 20.87 -0.23 12.26
CA LEU A 194 21.11 1.16 11.89
C LEU A 194 19.85 2.02 12.09
N GLY A 195 18.70 1.52 11.65
CA GLY A 195 17.44 2.24 11.79
C GLY A 195 16.91 2.25 13.23
N MET A 196 17.03 1.12 13.94
CA MET A 196 16.61 1.03 15.34
C MET A 196 17.44 1.96 16.24
N ASN A 197 18.77 2.00 16.05
CA ASN A 197 19.65 2.87 16.84
C ASN A 197 19.35 4.36 16.62
N LEU A 198 19.03 4.77 15.38
CA LEU A 198 18.59 6.14 15.09
C LEU A 198 17.32 6.50 15.86
N ILE A 199 16.35 5.59 15.96
CA ILE A 199 15.10 5.81 16.69
C ILE A 199 15.36 5.86 18.20
N VAL A 200 16.11 4.89 18.73
CA VAL A 200 16.44 4.81 20.15
C VAL A 200 17.16 6.07 20.63
N SER A 201 18.18 6.51 19.89
CA SER A 201 18.95 7.71 20.22
C SER A 201 18.12 8.99 20.08
N ALA A 202 17.23 9.08 19.07
CA ALA A 202 16.36 10.25 18.90
C ALA A 202 15.35 10.42 20.04
N PHE A 203 14.88 9.32 20.63
CA PHE A 203 13.85 9.33 21.67
C PHE A 203 14.38 9.01 23.09
N ASN A 204 15.70 8.87 23.27
CA ASN A 204 16.34 8.47 24.53
C ASN A 204 15.69 7.23 25.19
N LEU A 205 15.40 6.22 24.39
CA LEU A 205 14.71 5.02 24.85
C LEU A 205 15.66 4.12 25.67
N PRO A 206 15.16 3.42 26.72
CA PRO A 206 15.98 2.54 27.57
C PRO A 206 16.38 1.22 26.88
N TYR A 207 16.15 1.08 25.57
CA TYR A 207 16.49 -0.09 24.77
C TYR A 207 17.65 0.25 23.85
N MET A 208 18.86 -0.20 24.17
CA MET A 208 20.01 -0.03 23.28
C MET A 208 20.33 -1.36 22.59
N PRO A 209 20.10 -1.51 21.27
CA PRO A 209 20.66 -2.65 20.57
C PRO A 209 22.19 -2.55 20.69
N SER A 210 22.81 -3.63 21.15
CA SER A 210 24.23 -3.70 21.50
C SER A 210 25.10 -4.17 20.34
N SER A 211 24.53 -4.90 19.37
CA SER A 211 25.27 -5.38 18.20
C SER A 211 24.41 -5.49 16.94
N PRO A 212 25.02 -5.42 15.74
CA PRO A 212 24.33 -5.64 14.47
C PRO A 212 23.84 -7.09 14.27
N PHE A 213 24.30 -8.02 15.11
CA PHE A 213 23.94 -9.43 15.07
C PHE A 213 22.97 -9.83 16.19
N GLU A 214 22.51 -8.87 16.98
CA GLU A 214 21.61 -9.17 18.09
C GLU A 214 20.26 -9.69 17.56
N THR A 215 19.80 -10.78 18.16
CA THR A 215 18.46 -11.32 17.91
C THR A 215 17.43 -10.32 18.39
N ILE A 216 16.49 -9.97 17.51
CA ILE A 216 15.36 -9.15 17.93
C ILE A 216 14.37 -10.05 18.66
N SER A 217 14.51 -10.14 19.99
CA SER A 217 13.68 -11.00 20.83
C SER A 217 12.85 -10.19 21.83
N ILE A 218 11.63 -10.67 22.06
CA ILE A 218 10.80 -10.25 23.19
C ILE A 218 11.48 -10.77 24.46
N ALA A 219 12.03 -9.86 25.28
CA ALA A 219 12.42 -10.19 26.63
C ALA A 219 11.15 -10.55 27.41
N ASN A 220 11.01 -11.84 27.74
CA ASN A 220 9.95 -12.46 28.54
C ASN A 220 8.67 -12.77 27.75
N THR A 221 8.54 -13.98 27.19
CA THR A 221 7.44 -14.96 27.44
C THR A 221 7.40 -16.03 26.34
N VAL A 222 7.35 -17.30 26.77
CA VAL A 222 7.16 -18.53 25.97
C VAL A 222 8.33 -18.85 25.03
N ASP A 223 9.19 -19.79 25.44
CA ASP A 223 10.31 -20.37 24.70
C ASP A 223 10.97 -19.43 23.68
N SER A 224 12.07 -18.78 24.12
CA SER A 224 12.91 -17.77 23.44
C SER A 224 13.41 -18.10 22.03
N ASN A 225 13.00 -19.23 21.45
CA ASN A 225 13.49 -19.78 20.20
C ASN A 225 12.60 -19.49 18.99
N PHE A 226 11.30 -19.17 19.16
CA PHE A 226 10.41 -18.96 18.01
C PHE A 226 10.45 -17.54 17.44
N ALA A 227 10.83 -16.55 18.25
CA ALA A 227 10.75 -15.13 17.89
C ALA A 227 12.10 -14.48 17.57
N SER A 228 13.22 -15.10 17.90
CA SER A 228 14.56 -14.53 17.76
C SER A 228 15.05 -14.67 16.32
N LEU A 229 15.06 -13.56 15.57
CA LEU A 229 15.49 -13.55 14.17
C LEU A 229 16.76 -12.71 14.00
N MET A 230 17.82 -13.32 13.45
CA MET A 230 19.02 -12.61 13.01
C MET A 230 18.94 -12.36 11.50
N MET A 231 18.70 -11.12 11.07
CA MET A 231 18.51 -10.81 9.64
C MET A 231 19.69 -11.16 8.74
N PRO A 232 20.96 -10.90 9.13
CA PRO A 232 22.09 -11.40 8.36
C PRO A 232 22.08 -12.92 8.21
N GLY A 233 21.66 -13.65 9.25
CA GLY A 233 21.47 -15.10 9.21
C GLY A 233 20.37 -15.54 8.25
N VAL A 234 19.22 -14.86 8.26
CA VAL A 234 18.12 -15.12 7.31
C VAL A 234 18.56 -14.91 5.88
N LEU A 235 19.34 -13.86 5.60
CA LEU A 235 19.90 -13.63 4.27
C LEU A 235 20.83 -14.78 3.85
N VAL A 236 21.70 -15.26 4.74
CA VAL A 236 22.58 -16.40 4.48
C VAL A 236 21.75 -17.67 4.20
N ILE A 237 20.70 -17.92 4.98
CA ILE A 237 19.80 -19.07 4.76
C ILE A 237 19.12 -18.96 3.39
N LEU A 238 18.51 -17.81 3.06
CA LEU A 238 17.83 -17.61 1.78
C LEU A 238 18.77 -17.74 0.59
N THR A 239 19.97 -17.14 0.68
CA THR A 239 20.98 -17.25 -0.37
C THR A 239 21.50 -18.67 -0.50
N SER A 240 21.72 -19.39 0.60
CA SER A 240 22.14 -20.80 0.58
C SER A 240 21.09 -21.71 -0.03
N VAL A 241 19.80 -21.51 0.28
CA VAL A 241 18.69 -22.24 -0.32
C VAL A 241 18.59 -21.94 -1.81
N PHE A 242 18.69 -20.67 -2.20
CA PHE A 242 18.67 -20.27 -3.61
C PHE A 242 19.83 -20.87 -4.40
N VAL A 243 21.05 -20.80 -3.87
CA VAL A 243 22.25 -21.42 -4.47
C VAL A 243 22.09 -22.94 -4.52
N GLY A 244 21.57 -23.56 -3.46
CA GLY A 244 21.30 -25.00 -3.41
C GLY A 244 20.31 -25.44 -4.49
N ILE A 245 19.19 -24.74 -4.65
CA ILE A 245 18.22 -24.98 -5.72
C ILE A 245 18.86 -24.76 -7.10
N PHE A 246 19.63 -23.69 -7.27
CA PHE A 246 20.30 -23.40 -8.54
C PHE A 246 21.31 -24.49 -8.92
N VAL A 247 22.12 -24.94 -7.97
CA VAL A 247 23.09 -26.03 -8.15
C VAL A 247 22.36 -27.35 -8.43
N PHE A 248 21.30 -27.67 -7.67
CA PHE A 248 20.47 -28.86 -7.89
C PHE A 248 19.87 -28.89 -9.30
N VAL A 249 19.24 -27.80 -9.72
CA VAL A 249 18.67 -27.65 -11.07
C VAL A 249 19.76 -27.76 -12.14
N ARG A 250 20.95 -27.21 -11.90
CA ARG A 250 22.06 -27.30 -12.85
C ARG A 250 22.62 -28.72 -12.95
N ILE A 251 22.84 -29.42 -11.83
CA ILE A 251 23.35 -30.80 -11.80
C ILE A 251 22.37 -31.76 -12.50
N ILE A 252 21.08 -31.66 -12.21
CA ILE A 252 20.06 -32.56 -12.76
C ILE A 252 19.67 -32.14 -14.19
N GLY A 253 19.55 -30.84 -14.46
CA GLY A 253 19.09 -30.30 -15.73
C GLY A 253 20.16 -30.23 -16.83
N CYS A 254 21.46 -30.31 -16.50
CA CYS A 254 22.56 -30.18 -17.48
C CYS A 254 22.54 -31.22 -18.61
N LYS A 255 21.81 -32.34 -18.46
CA LYS A 255 21.66 -33.35 -19.52
C LYS A 255 20.56 -33.02 -20.54
N THR A 256 19.79 -31.95 -20.35
CA THR A 256 18.68 -31.60 -21.24
C THR A 256 19.09 -30.54 -22.26
N LYS A 257 18.92 -30.83 -23.56
CA LYS A 257 19.09 -29.83 -24.63
C LYS A 257 17.92 -28.84 -24.55
N THR A 258 18.21 -27.57 -24.27
CA THR A 258 17.20 -26.51 -24.28
C THR A 258 16.88 -26.12 -25.72
N VAL A 259 15.67 -26.42 -26.20
CA VAL A 259 15.16 -25.94 -27.49
C VAL A 259 14.22 -24.77 -27.22
N LYS A 260 14.47 -23.61 -27.85
CA LYS A 260 13.55 -22.47 -27.79
C LYS A 260 12.45 -22.67 -28.83
N TYR A 261 11.26 -23.05 -28.38
CA TYR A 261 10.04 -23.05 -29.18
C TYR A 261 9.12 -21.91 -28.73
N GLY A 262 8.06 -21.62 -29.49
CA GLY A 262 7.06 -20.61 -29.11
C GLY A 262 6.42 -20.96 -27.76
N THR A 263 6.04 -19.96 -26.97
CA THR A 263 5.25 -20.19 -25.76
C THR A 263 3.96 -20.94 -26.10
N TRP A 264 3.57 -21.90 -25.26
CA TRP A 264 2.35 -22.69 -25.45
C TRP A 264 1.15 -21.75 -25.64
N ASP A 265 0.51 -21.86 -26.80
CA ASP A 265 -0.56 -20.98 -27.24
C ASP A 265 -1.88 -21.73 -27.42
N CYS A 266 -1.99 -22.96 -26.89
CA CYS A 266 -3.15 -23.82 -27.07
C CYS A 266 -3.60 -24.00 -28.54
N GLY A 267 -2.70 -23.82 -29.52
CA GLY A 267 -3.03 -23.91 -30.94
C GLY A 267 -3.58 -22.62 -31.56
N PHE A 268 -3.54 -21.47 -30.86
CA PHE A 268 -3.94 -20.17 -31.43
C PHE A 268 -2.94 -19.61 -32.46
N GLY A 269 -1.73 -20.17 -32.58
CA GLY A 269 -0.71 -19.85 -33.57
C GLY A 269 0.04 -18.53 -33.34
N ASN A 270 -0.61 -17.52 -32.75
CA ASN A 270 -0.02 -16.22 -32.43
C ASN A 270 -0.58 -15.65 -31.11
N LEU A 271 0.21 -15.74 -30.06
CA LEU A 271 -0.08 -15.07 -28.79
C LEU A 271 -0.04 -13.55 -28.98
N SER A 272 -1.17 -12.87 -28.74
CA SER A 272 -1.29 -11.42 -28.83
C SER A 272 -1.54 -10.78 -27.46
N GLU A 273 -1.54 -9.46 -27.39
CA GLU A 273 -1.93 -8.70 -26.20
C GLU A 273 -3.36 -9.00 -25.69
N LYS A 274 -4.21 -9.62 -26.52
CA LYS A 274 -5.56 -10.07 -26.16
C LYS A 274 -5.59 -11.44 -25.46
N THR A 275 -4.53 -12.23 -25.60
CA THR A 275 -4.44 -13.60 -25.03
C THR A 275 -3.93 -13.63 -23.59
N GLN A 276 -3.75 -12.48 -22.96
CA GLN A 276 -3.23 -12.33 -21.60
C GLN A 276 -4.27 -11.69 -20.66
N TYR A 277 -4.16 -12.00 -19.37
CA TYR A 277 -4.99 -11.35 -18.35
C TYR A 277 -4.77 -9.82 -18.34
N THR A 278 -5.87 -9.09 -18.22
CA THR A 278 -5.88 -7.65 -17.88
C THR A 278 -5.67 -7.46 -16.39
N ALA A 279 -5.34 -6.25 -15.95
CA ALA A 279 -5.25 -5.98 -14.53
C ALA A 279 -6.60 -6.26 -13.86
N THR A 280 -7.69 -5.83 -14.47
CA THR A 280 -9.05 -5.98 -13.95
C THR A 280 -9.45 -7.43 -13.82
N SER A 281 -9.22 -8.25 -14.86
CA SER A 281 -9.56 -9.69 -14.80
C SER A 281 -8.75 -10.45 -13.76
N LEU A 282 -7.47 -10.12 -13.57
CA LEU A 282 -6.64 -10.76 -12.54
C LEU A 282 -7.16 -10.48 -11.11
N ALA A 283 -7.80 -9.34 -10.88
CA ALA A 283 -8.37 -8.98 -9.58
C ALA A 283 -9.82 -9.43 -9.40
N GLU A 284 -10.47 -9.97 -10.43
CA GLU A 284 -11.90 -10.26 -10.42
C GLU A 284 -12.35 -11.22 -9.30
N PRO A 285 -11.60 -12.29 -8.95
CA PRO A 285 -11.97 -13.15 -7.82
C PRO A 285 -12.06 -12.37 -6.50
N LEU A 286 -11.08 -11.51 -6.21
CA LEU A 286 -11.08 -10.67 -5.01
C LEU A 286 -12.22 -9.65 -5.05
N ARG A 287 -12.49 -9.05 -6.21
CA ARG A 287 -13.59 -8.09 -6.38
C ARG A 287 -14.96 -8.72 -6.14
N ARG A 288 -15.12 -10.00 -6.50
CA ARG A 288 -16.34 -10.76 -6.23
C ARG A 288 -16.51 -11.06 -4.75
N ILE A 289 -15.46 -11.52 -4.08
CA ILE A 289 -15.47 -11.78 -2.62
C ILE A 289 -15.85 -10.51 -1.84
N PHE A 290 -15.26 -9.37 -2.20
CA PHE A 290 -15.55 -8.08 -1.57
C PHE A 290 -16.65 -7.28 -2.30
N GLY A 291 -17.49 -7.93 -3.12
CA GLY A 291 -18.50 -7.27 -3.95
C GLY A 291 -19.56 -6.52 -3.14
N VAL A 292 -19.87 -7.02 -1.93
CA VAL A 292 -20.79 -6.37 -0.98
C VAL A 292 -20.29 -4.99 -0.56
N PHE A 293 -18.98 -4.85 -0.37
CA PHE A 293 -18.35 -3.61 0.10
C PHE A 293 -18.02 -2.65 -1.04
N TYR A 294 -17.53 -3.14 -2.17
CA TYR A 294 -17.06 -2.28 -3.27
C TYR A 294 -18.07 -2.01 -4.37
N LYS A 295 -19.21 -2.74 -4.38
CA LYS A 295 -20.29 -2.63 -5.38
C LYS A 295 -19.76 -2.37 -6.80
N PRO A 296 -18.97 -3.30 -7.37
CA PRO A 296 -18.38 -3.11 -8.68
C PRO A 296 -19.49 -2.94 -9.74
N HIS A 297 -19.36 -1.90 -10.56
CA HIS A 297 -20.25 -1.65 -11.69
C HIS A 297 -19.47 -1.84 -12.99
N ASN A 298 -20.01 -2.67 -13.88
CA ASN A 298 -19.41 -2.95 -15.17
C ASN A 298 -20.27 -2.32 -16.26
N GLU A 299 -19.74 -1.30 -16.92
CA GLU A 299 -20.31 -0.76 -18.15
C GLU A 299 -19.72 -1.55 -19.32
N ILE A 300 -20.60 -2.21 -20.09
CA ILE A 300 -20.21 -3.01 -21.25
C ILE A 300 -20.65 -2.25 -22.49
N ASN A 301 -19.70 -1.60 -23.15
CA ASN A 301 -19.94 -0.95 -24.44
C ASN A 301 -19.54 -1.93 -25.54
N ALA A 302 -20.48 -2.29 -26.40
CA ALA A 302 -20.22 -3.15 -27.56
C ALA A 302 -20.32 -2.32 -28.82
N ASP A 303 -19.25 -2.31 -29.62
CA ASP A 303 -19.30 -1.79 -30.98
C ASP A 303 -19.72 -2.93 -31.91
N PHE A 304 -20.65 -2.65 -32.80
CA PHE A 304 -21.15 -3.62 -33.77
C PHE A 304 -20.53 -3.36 -35.15
N TYR A 305 -20.39 -4.39 -35.98
CA TYR A 305 -19.86 -4.25 -37.34
C TYR A 305 -20.72 -3.31 -38.19
N THR A 306 -22.03 -3.34 -37.98
CA THR A 306 -23.02 -2.48 -38.64
C THR A 306 -24.06 -2.08 -37.59
N LYS A 307 -24.56 -0.84 -37.62
CA LYS A 307 -25.61 -0.38 -36.68
C LYS A 307 -26.89 -1.21 -36.74
N GLU A 308 -27.12 -1.87 -37.88
CA GLU A 308 -28.32 -2.67 -38.17
C GLU A 308 -28.23 -4.11 -37.64
N ASN A 309 -27.02 -4.63 -37.41
CA ASN A 309 -26.83 -6.01 -36.94
C ASN A 309 -26.25 -6.05 -35.53
N LEU A 310 -27.15 -6.08 -34.55
CA LEU A 310 -26.84 -6.15 -33.11
C LEU A 310 -26.26 -7.53 -32.68
N TYR A 311 -26.19 -8.52 -33.56
CA TYR A 311 -25.64 -9.84 -33.23
C TYR A 311 -24.13 -9.93 -33.50
N LEU A 312 -23.63 -9.18 -34.50
CA LEU A 312 -22.21 -9.18 -34.88
C LEU A 312 -21.44 -8.07 -34.14
N LYS A 313 -20.92 -8.42 -32.97
CA LYS A 313 -20.07 -7.55 -32.13
C LYS A 313 -18.64 -7.51 -32.68
N LYS A 314 -18.13 -6.31 -32.95
CA LYS A 314 -16.77 -6.02 -33.43
C LYS A 314 -15.77 -5.89 -32.29
N SER A 315 -16.14 -5.13 -31.25
CA SER A 315 -15.32 -4.94 -30.05
C SER A 315 -16.22 -4.85 -28.83
N ILE A 316 -15.74 -5.35 -27.70
CA ILE A 316 -16.39 -5.18 -26.40
C ILE A 316 -15.41 -4.44 -25.50
N HIS A 317 -15.79 -3.25 -25.09
CA HIS A 317 -15.08 -2.43 -24.13
C HIS A 317 -15.79 -2.55 -22.79
N VAL A 318 -15.15 -3.21 -21.83
CA VAL A 318 -15.64 -3.33 -20.46
C VAL A 318 -14.94 -2.28 -19.61
N ILE A 319 -15.69 -1.28 -19.16
CA ILE A 319 -15.21 -0.27 -18.21
C ILE A 319 -15.75 -0.68 -16.84
N SER A 320 -14.83 -0.96 -15.93
CA SER A 320 -15.16 -1.41 -14.60
C SER A 320 -14.90 -0.29 -13.60
N THR A 321 -15.96 0.21 -12.99
CA THR A 321 -15.90 1.26 -11.97
C THR A 321 -16.28 0.69 -10.60
N THR A 322 -15.70 1.25 -9.55
CA THR A 322 -16.05 0.93 -8.16
C THR A 322 -16.66 2.17 -7.53
N ARG A 323 -17.82 2.05 -6.89
CA ARG A 323 -18.40 3.14 -6.11
C ARG A 323 -17.91 3.04 -4.67
N ASP A 324 -17.31 4.12 -4.17
CA ASP A 324 -16.87 4.17 -2.78
C ASP A 324 -18.06 4.52 -1.89
N ILE A 325 -18.45 3.60 -1.00
CA ILE A 325 -19.62 3.76 -0.13
C ILE A 325 -19.45 4.98 0.77
N PHE A 326 -18.22 5.26 1.23
CA PHE A 326 -17.95 6.38 2.12
C PHE A 326 -18.05 7.71 1.37
N ASP A 327 -17.53 7.78 0.15
CA ASP A 327 -17.61 8.98 -0.69
C ASP A 327 -19.07 9.34 -1.00
N GLU A 328 -19.88 8.36 -1.39
CA GLU A 328 -21.28 8.61 -1.76
C GLU A 328 -22.18 8.85 -0.53
N LYS A 329 -22.08 8.02 0.51
CA LYS A 329 -23.01 8.07 1.65
C LYS A 329 -22.59 9.01 2.76
N LEU A 330 -21.30 9.12 3.07
CA LEU A 330 -20.81 9.96 4.15
C LEU A 330 -20.47 11.35 3.60
N TYR A 331 -19.47 11.44 2.73
CA TYR A 331 -18.98 12.73 2.22
C TYR A 331 -20.00 13.43 1.35
N GLY A 332 -20.60 12.75 0.38
CA GLY A 332 -21.60 13.31 -0.53
C GLY A 332 -22.80 13.90 0.21
N LYS A 333 -23.29 13.20 1.25
CA LYS A 333 -24.39 13.72 2.08
C LYS A 333 -23.98 14.92 2.92
N THR A 334 -22.81 14.88 3.55
CA THR A 334 -22.31 16.02 4.35
C THR A 334 -22.04 17.25 3.47
N ILE A 335 -21.43 17.06 2.30
CA ILE A 335 -21.18 18.12 1.33
C ILE A 335 -22.50 18.69 0.83
N SER A 336 -23.43 17.85 0.40
CA SER A 336 -24.76 18.30 -0.04
C SER A 336 -25.51 19.05 1.07
N GLY A 337 -25.44 18.57 2.31
CA GLY A 337 -25.99 19.24 3.49
C GLY A 337 -25.38 20.62 3.71
N SER A 338 -24.04 20.73 3.65
CA SER A 338 -23.33 22.01 3.79
C SER A 338 -23.69 22.98 2.66
N LEU A 339 -23.75 22.51 1.41
CA LEU A 339 -24.12 23.31 0.25
C LEU A 339 -25.57 23.78 0.34
N PHE A 340 -26.47 22.95 0.88
CA PHE A 340 -27.85 23.35 1.14
C PHE A 340 -27.93 24.51 2.14
N VAL A 341 -27.19 24.45 3.23
CA VAL A 341 -27.12 25.54 4.22
C VAL A 341 -26.50 26.80 3.60
N LEU A 342 -25.37 26.68 2.90
CA LEU A 342 -24.70 27.79 2.24
C LEU A 342 -25.60 28.45 1.18
N ASN A 343 -26.36 27.67 0.41
CA ASN A 343 -27.32 28.20 -0.56
C ASN A 343 -28.47 28.95 0.10
N LYS A 344 -28.90 28.56 1.31
CA LYS A 344 -29.88 29.35 2.09
C LYS A 344 -29.27 30.64 2.63
N ILE A 345 -28.06 30.60 3.18
CA ILE A 345 -27.35 31.79 3.67
C ILE A 345 -27.08 32.77 2.52
N ARG A 346 -26.75 32.27 1.32
CA ARG A 346 -26.55 33.11 0.12
C ARG A 346 -27.78 33.94 -0.22
N LYS A 347 -29.00 33.47 0.06
CA LYS A 347 -30.23 34.26 -0.16
C LYS A 347 -30.36 35.47 0.76
N ILE A 348 -29.68 35.47 1.90
CA ILE A 348 -29.63 36.61 2.85
C ILE A 348 -28.81 37.76 2.23
N GLN A 349 -27.80 37.45 1.43
CA GLN A 349 -27.00 38.45 0.70
C GLN A 349 -27.70 38.87 -0.61
N SER A 350 -28.81 39.59 -0.48
CA SER A 350 -29.65 40.03 -1.60
C SER A 350 -29.06 41.18 -2.45
N GLY A 351 -27.94 41.77 -2.04
CA GLY A 351 -27.31 42.90 -2.72
C GLY A 351 -28.05 44.25 -2.55
N LYS A 352 -29.15 44.29 -1.81
CA LYS A 352 -29.94 45.50 -1.55
C LYS A 352 -29.52 46.15 -0.23
N VAL A 353 -29.04 47.39 -0.29
CA VAL A 353 -28.56 48.15 0.88
C VAL A 353 -29.62 48.25 1.99
N ASN A 354 -30.89 48.46 1.64
CA ASN A 354 -31.98 48.59 2.60
C ASN A 354 -32.19 47.33 3.46
N VAL A 355 -31.93 46.14 2.90
CA VAL A 355 -32.06 44.87 3.61
C VAL A 355 -30.92 44.71 4.62
N TYR A 356 -29.72 45.19 4.28
CA TYR A 356 -28.58 45.18 5.21
C TYR A 356 -28.78 46.15 6.39
N ILE A 357 -29.35 47.34 6.15
CA ILE A 357 -29.68 48.28 7.23
C ILE A 357 -30.70 47.66 8.19
N LEU A 358 -31.72 46.97 7.66
CA LEU A 358 -32.69 46.24 8.48
C LEU A 358 -32.02 45.15 9.33
N TYR A 359 -31.09 44.37 8.75
CA TYR A 359 -30.33 43.37 9.50
C TYR A 359 -29.49 43.98 10.61
N ILE A 360 -28.83 45.12 10.36
CA ILE A 360 -28.05 45.84 11.38
C ILE A 360 -28.97 46.26 12.52
N MET A 361 -30.10 46.89 12.22
CA MET A 361 -31.06 47.35 13.24
C MET A 361 -31.59 46.19 14.11
N ILE A 362 -32.01 45.08 13.48
CA ILE A 362 -32.47 43.89 14.19
C ILE A 362 -31.37 43.32 15.08
N THR A 363 -30.14 43.23 14.57
CA THR A 363 -29.00 42.70 15.32
C THR A 363 -28.66 43.60 16.52
N LEU A 364 -28.77 44.92 16.35
CA LEU A 364 -28.48 45.90 17.40
C LEU A 364 -29.54 45.86 18.52
N ILE A 365 -30.83 45.72 18.17
CA ILE A 365 -31.91 45.50 19.15
C ILE A 365 -31.70 44.17 19.87
N ALA A 366 -31.36 43.09 19.16
CA ALA A 366 -31.11 41.79 19.76
C ALA A 366 -29.91 41.82 20.72
N LEU A 367 -28.83 42.52 20.37
CA LEU A 367 -27.67 42.73 21.24
C LEU A 367 -28.01 43.57 22.47
N LEU A 368 -28.79 44.63 22.31
CA LEU A 368 -29.24 45.46 23.44
C LEU A 368 -30.13 44.68 24.40
N LEU A 369 -31.02 43.84 23.89
CA LEU A 369 -31.81 42.93 24.74
C LEU A 369 -30.92 41.89 25.40
N PHE A 370 -29.98 41.28 24.68
CA PHE A 370 -29.06 40.29 25.24
C PHE A 370 -28.20 40.87 26.38
N VAL A 371 -27.65 42.08 26.18
CA VAL A 371 -26.88 42.79 27.21
C VAL A 371 -27.78 43.30 28.34
N GLY A 372 -28.98 43.78 28.03
CA GLY A 372 -29.96 44.23 29.03
C GLY A 372 -30.49 43.11 29.93
N PHE A 373 -30.64 41.89 29.41
CA PHE A 373 -30.98 40.71 30.20
C PHE A 373 -29.76 40.10 30.90
N GLY A 374 -28.55 40.22 30.32
CA GLY A 374 -27.29 39.79 30.95
C GLY A 374 -26.74 40.71 32.03
N ALA A 375 -27.33 41.90 32.22
CA ALA A 375 -27.00 42.84 33.30
C ALA A 375 -27.88 42.67 34.55
N HIS A 376 -28.77 41.66 34.57
CA HIS A 376 -29.63 41.32 35.70
C HIS A 376 -29.23 40.02 36.43
N GLU A 377 -28.07 39.44 36.10
CA GLU A 377 -27.25 38.58 36.99
C GLU A 377 -26.02 39.38 37.44
#